data_AF-A0AAD9P415-F1
#
_entry.id   AF-A0AAD9P415-F1
#
_cell.length_a   1.000
_cell.length_b   1.000
_cell.length_c   1.000
_cell.angle_alpha   90.00
_cell.angle_beta   90.00
_cell.angle_gamma   90.00
#
_symmetry.space_group_name_H-M   'P 1'
#
loop_
_entity.id
_entity.type
_entity.pdbx_description
1 polymer ?
#
loop_
_entity_poly.entity_id
_entity_poly.type
_entity_poly.pdbx_seq_one_letter_code
_entity_poly.pdbx_strand_id
1 'polypeptide(L)'
;MGGVNHLDQMRSYYAVGRSGKRWLKYLFWALLGIGIISACTLWKLCHRPLPSNERRFSLKTFKVLLIHEMGDPAIAARNAMAPPPMIQLTAQYTVKEHTVAGHPFVRFDVRKQPCKLCQQEGRRRPSGRAIESSFGCSMYNVHLCKGCHVNYHA
;
A
#
# COMPACT_ATOMS: atom_id res chain seq x y z
N MET A 1 -42.27 18.59 10.58
CA MET A 1 -41.89 17.93 9.30
C MET A 1 -40.43 18.23 8.92
N GLY A 2 -39.45 17.73 9.70
CA GLY A 2 -38.02 18.03 9.46
C GLY A 2 -37.12 16.81 9.25
N GLY A 3 -37.62 15.59 9.48
CA GLY A 3 -36.79 14.39 9.50
C GLY A 3 -36.15 14.05 8.16
N VAL A 4 -36.89 14.21 7.05
CA VAL A 4 -36.37 13.94 5.69
C VAL A 4 -35.27 14.96 5.32
N ASN A 5 -35.51 16.24 5.61
CA ASN A 5 -34.53 17.30 5.35
C ASN A 5 -33.26 17.12 6.20
N HIS A 6 -33.42 16.66 7.45
CA HIS A 6 -32.30 16.37 8.33
C HIS A 6 -31.47 15.16 7.83
N LEU A 7 -32.14 14.12 7.33
CA LEU A 7 -31.48 12.97 6.72
C LEU A 7 -30.68 13.38 5.47
N ASP A 8 -31.28 14.21 4.62
CA ASP A 8 -30.62 14.72 3.41
C ASP A 8 -29.40 15.60 3.75
N GLN A 9 -29.53 16.45 4.77
CA GLN A 9 -28.43 17.23 5.31
C GLN A 9 -27.29 16.35 5.86
N MET A 10 -27.60 15.31 6.62
CA MET A 10 -26.58 14.38 7.13
C MET A 10 -25.87 13.61 6.01
N ARG A 11 -26.60 13.31 4.93
CA ARG A 11 -26.06 12.64 3.75
C ARG A 11 -25.13 13.55 2.96
N SER A 12 -25.47 14.82 2.77
CA SER A 12 -24.64 15.79 2.04
C SER A 12 -23.35 16.12 2.80
N TYR A 13 -23.40 16.21 4.12
CA TYR A 13 -22.23 16.53 4.96
C TYR A 13 -21.09 15.49 4.88
N TYR A 14 -21.45 14.21 4.68
CA TYR A 14 -20.47 13.12 4.51
C TYR A 14 -20.84 12.25 3.30
N ALA A 15 -20.91 12.88 2.12
CA ALA A 15 -21.29 12.21 0.88
C ALA A 15 -20.33 11.03 0.56
N VAL A 16 -20.90 9.83 0.41
CA VAL A 16 -20.19 8.62 -0.01
C VAL A 16 -20.59 8.35 -1.44
N GLY A 17 -19.78 8.79 -2.39
CA GLY A 17 -20.07 8.60 -3.81
C GLY A 17 -18.98 9.19 -4.70
N ARG A 18 -18.83 8.59 -5.89
CA ARG A 18 -17.96 9.12 -6.95
C ARG A 18 -18.82 9.51 -8.14
N SER A 19 -18.40 10.54 -8.87
CA SER A 19 -19.03 10.90 -10.14
C SER A 19 -18.97 9.72 -11.11
N GLY A 20 -20.06 9.47 -11.81
CA GLY A 20 -20.18 8.34 -12.72
C GLY A 20 -21.21 8.59 -13.81
N LYS A 21 -21.01 8.00 -14.99
CA LYS A 21 -21.94 8.18 -16.13
C LYS A 21 -23.20 7.31 -16.03
N ARG A 22 -23.19 6.27 -15.19
CA ARG A 22 -24.30 5.31 -15.06
C ARG A 22 -25.23 5.71 -13.92
N TRP A 23 -26.51 5.94 -14.22
CA TRP A 23 -27.52 6.38 -13.25
C TRP A 23 -27.64 5.43 -12.04
N LEU A 24 -27.54 4.12 -12.28
CA LEU A 24 -27.58 3.08 -11.25
C LEU A 24 -26.53 3.26 -10.15
N LYS A 25 -25.36 3.82 -10.48
CA LYS A 25 -24.32 4.10 -9.47
C LYS A 25 -24.81 5.15 -8.48
N TYR A 26 -25.53 6.17 -8.92
CA TYR A 26 -26.10 7.18 -8.02
C TYR A 26 -27.15 6.59 -7.09
N LEU A 27 -28.01 5.71 -7.61
CA LEU A 27 -28.99 5.01 -6.78
C LEU A 27 -28.32 4.13 -5.72
N PHE A 28 -27.29 3.37 -6.12
CA PHE A 28 -26.51 2.55 -5.19
C PHE A 28 -25.88 3.39 -4.08
N TRP A 29 -25.19 4.48 -4.42
CA TRP A 29 -24.58 5.39 -3.43
C TRP A 29 -25.64 6.05 -2.53
N ALA A 30 -26.83 6.34 -3.06
CA ALA A 30 -27.94 6.87 -2.30
C ALA A 30 -28.44 5.89 -1.24
N LEU A 31 -28.72 4.66 -1.64
CA LEU A 31 -29.20 3.61 -0.74
C LEU A 31 -28.14 3.27 0.32
N LEU A 32 -26.88 3.20 -0.07
CA LEU A 32 -25.77 2.96 0.86
C LEU A 32 -25.67 4.07 1.91
N GLY A 33 -25.76 5.33 1.49
CA GLY A 33 -25.74 6.48 2.40
C GLY A 33 -26.88 6.46 3.41
N ILE A 34 -28.10 6.15 2.96
CA ILE A 34 -29.28 6.02 3.83
C ILE A 34 -29.09 4.87 4.82
N GLY A 35 -28.66 3.70 4.35
CA GLY A 35 -28.42 2.52 5.17
C GLY A 35 -27.42 2.79 6.31
N ILE A 36 -26.32 3.49 6.02
CA ILE A 36 -25.31 3.83 7.05
C ILE A 36 -25.88 4.78 8.11
N ILE A 37 -26.68 5.77 7.72
CA ILE A 37 -27.28 6.72 8.68
C ILE A 37 -28.33 6.01 9.54
N SER A 38 -29.15 5.15 8.94
CA SER A 38 -30.11 4.32 9.66
C SER A 38 -29.42 3.37 10.65
N ALA A 39 -28.34 2.70 10.24
CA ALA A 39 -27.53 1.84 11.12
C ALA A 39 -26.88 2.63 12.27
N CYS A 40 -26.37 3.84 12.00
CA CYS A 40 -25.81 4.71 13.04
C CYS A 40 -26.86 5.13 14.07
N THR A 41 -28.08 5.42 13.60
CA THR A 41 -29.20 5.78 14.47
C THR A 41 -29.61 4.61 15.34
N LEU A 42 -29.72 3.40 14.77
CA LEU A 42 -30.01 2.18 15.50
C LEU A 42 -28.91 1.87 16.53
N TRP A 43 -27.64 2.00 16.14
CA TRP A 43 -26.50 1.78 17.04
C TRP A 43 -26.57 2.69 18.27
N LYS A 44 -26.89 3.98 18.08
CA LYS A 44 -27.07 4.96 19.16
C LYS A 44 -28.25 4.63 20.06
N LEU A 45 -29.33 4.06 19.50
CA LEU A 45 -30.49 3.63 20.28
C LEU A 45 -30.17 2.40 21.14
N CYS A 46 -29.42 1.43 20.59
CA CYS A 46 -29.04 0.22 21.32
C CYS A 46 -27.96 0.48 22.38
N HIS A 47 -27.01 1.39 22.11
CA HIS A 47 -25.87 1.67 22.99
C HIS A 47 -26.01 2.98 23.77
N ARG A 48 -27.22 3.38 24.19
CA ARG A 48 -27.43 4.66 24.92
C ARG A 48 -26.41 4.78 26.08
N PRO A 49 -25.45 5.71 26.03
CA PRO A 49 -24.58 5.94 27.17
C PRO A 49 -25.42 6.54 28.31
N LEU A 50 -25.09 6.18 29.55
CA LEU A 50 -25.64 6.88 30.72
C LEU A 50 -25.38 8.40 30.58
N PRO A 51 -26.27 9.26 31.11
CA PRO A 51 -26.30 10.71 30.85
C PRO A 51 -25.01 11.47 31.17
N SER A 52 -24.06 10.86 31.89
CA SER A 52 -22.78 11.46 32.25
C SER A 52 -21.68 11.33 31.17
N ASN A 53 -21.85 10.50 30.13
CA ASN A 53 -20.80 10.21 29.14
C ASN A 53 -21.28 10.47 27.70
N GLU A 54 -22.02 11.56 27.50
CA GLU A 54 -22.40 12.08 26.18
C GLU A 54 -21.19 12.65 25.40
N ARG A 55 -20.08 11.92 25.33
CA ARG A 55 -19.10 12.17 24.26
C ARG A 55 -19.77 11.82 22.95
N ARG A 56 -20.40 12.85 22.36
CA ARG A 56 -21.20 12.85 21.13
C ARG A 56 -20.60 11.92 20.09
N PHE A 57 -21.08 10.69 20.05
CA PHE A 57 -20.64 9.71 19.07
C PHE A 57 -21.08 10.20 17.69
N SER A 58 -20.11 10.72 16.94
CA SER A 58 -20.34 11.38 15.65
C SER A 58 -20.51 10.34 14.54
N LEU A 59 -21.31 10.69 13.52
CA LEU A 59 -21.47 9.87 12.31
C LEU A 59 -20.11 9.58 11.64
N LYS A 60 -19.15 10.49 11.75
CA LYS A 60 -17.78 10.30 11.27
C LYS A 60 -17.09 9.13 11.97
N THR A 61 -17.15 9.09 13.30
CA THR A 61 -16.53 8.04 14.13
C THR A 61 -17.17 6.68 13.82
N PHE A 62 -18.49 6.64 13.67
CA PHE A 62 -19.20 5.42 13.27
C PHE A 62 -18.73 4.89 11.92
N LYS A 63 -18.59 5.76 10.90
CA LYS A 63 -18.10 5.37 9.58
C LYS A 63 -16.67 4.82 9.62
N VAL A 64 -15.78 5.43 10.42
CA VAL A 64 -14.39 4.95 10.58
C VAL A 64 -14.36 3.56 11.21
N LEU A 65 -15.13 3.34 12.28
CA LEU A 65 -15.23 2.03 12.92
C LEU A 65 -15.80 0.97 11.96
N LEU A 66 -16.82 1.33 11.19
CA LEU A 66 -17.41 0.43 10.19
C LEU A 66 -16.39 0.06 9.09
N ILE A 67 -15.59 1.03 8.63
CA ILE A 67 -14.53 0.77 7.65
C ILE A 67 -13.44 -0.12 8.23
N HIS A 68 -13.05 0.07 9.49
CA HIS A 68 -12.08 -0.79 10.16
C HIS A 68 -12.62 -2.22 10.24
N GLU A 69 -13.83 -2.40 10.78
CA GLU A 69 -14.42 -3.72 10.98
C GLU A 69 -14.70 -4.49 9.67
N MET A 70 -15.17 -3.78 8.64
CA MET A 70 -15.45 -4.41 7.33
C MET A 70 -14.22 -4.47 6.42
N GLY A 71 -13.28 -3.55 6.60
CA GLY A 71 -12.10 -3.38 5.76
C GLY A 71 -10.99 -4.32 6.16
N ASP A 72 -10.71 -4.50 7.44
CA ASP A 72 -9.61 -5.33 7.94
C ASP A 72 -9.64 -6.77 7.42
N PRO A 73 -10.75 -7.52 7.44
CA PRO A 73 -10.76 -8.89 6.90
C PRO A 73 -10.56 -8.92 5.37
N ALA A 74 -11.11 -7.94 4.65
CA ALA A 74 -10.97 -7.86 3.19
C ALA A 74 -9.57 -7.37 2.77
N ILE A 75 -8.97 -6.47 3.54
CA ILE A 75 -7.60 -5.98 3.35
C ILE A 75 -6.61 -7.08 3.75
N ALA A 76 -6.83 -7.79 4.85
CA ALA A 76 -6.02 -8.94 5.25
C ALA A 76 -6.05 -10.06 4.19
N ALA A 77 -7.23 -10.41 3.67
CA ALA A 77 -7.36 -11.39 2.59
C ALA A 77 -6.68 -10.91 1.29
N ARG A 78 -6.80 -9.62 0.96
CA ARG A 78 -6.11 -9.02 -0.20
C ARG A 78 -4.59 -8.95 -0.01
N ASN A 79 -4.11 -8.67 1.19
CA ASN A 79 -2.67 -8.64 1.51
C ASN A 79 -2.08 -10.05 1.55
N ALA A 80 -2.88 -11.07 1.91
CA ALA A 80 -2.49 -12.47 1.83
C ALA A 80 -2.43 -13.00 0.39
N MET A 81 -3.28 -12.47 -0.51
CA MET A 81 -3.27 -12.80 -1.94
C MET A 81 -2.39 -11.88 -2.79
N ALA A 82 -2.02 -10.71 -2.28
CA ALA A 82 -1.07 -9.84 -2.94
C ALA A 82 0.28 -10.55 -2.93
N PRO A 83 1.01 -10.63 -4.07
CA PRO A 83 2.42 -10.96 -4.01
C PRO A 83 3.06 -10.01 -3.00
N PRO A 84 3.93 -10.51 -2.11
CA PRO A 84 4.48 -9.72 -1.03
C PRO A 84 5.01 -8.40 -1.59
N PRO A 85 4.80 -7.26 -0.89
CA PRO A 85 5.49 -6.04 -1.27
C PRO A 85 6.96 -6.39 -1.40
N MET A 86 7.56 -5.98 -2.51
CA MET A 86 8.90 -6.32 -2.94
C MET A 86 9.94 -5.76 -1.96
N ILE A 87 10.03 -6.30 -0.75
CA ILE A 87 11.08 -6.10 0.24
C ILE A 87 11.16 -7.40 1.05
N GLN A 88 12.39 -7.91 1.18
CA GLN A 88 12.80 -9.22 1.70
C GLN A 88 12.83 -10.33 0.65
N LEU A 89 13.77 -10.19 -0.29
CA LEU A 89 14.54 -11.34 -0.71
C LEU A 89 15.16 -11.95 0.55
N THR A 90 14.56 -13.01 1.05
CA THR A 90 15.27 -14.08 1.73
C THR A 90 16.38 -14.53 0.78
N ALA A 91 17.58 -13.98 0.96
CA ALA A 91 18.78 -14.38 0.25
C ALA A 91 19.07 -15.84 0.64
N GLN A 92 18.52 -16.76 -0.13
CA GLN A 92 18.83 -18.17 -0.03
C GLN A 92 20.09 -18.45 -0.87
N TYR A 93 21.17 -18.74 -0.13
CA TYR A 93 22.38 -19.48 -0.45
C TYR A 93 23.43 -18.94 -1.47
N THR A 94 24.55 -18.51 -0.87
CA THR A 94 25.95 -18.89 -1.15
C THR A 94 26.48 -18.86 -2.59
N VAL A 95 27.27 -17.81 -2.89
CA VAL A 95 28.51 -17.96 -3.69
C VAL A 95 29.58 -17.03 -3.10
N LYS A 96 30.60 -17.63 -2.48
CA LYS A 96 31.92 -17.08 -2.09
C LYS A 96 31.96 -15.57 -1.77
N GLU A 97 31.91 -15.26 -0.48
CA GLU A 97 32.12 -13.94 0.11
C GLU A 97 33.42 -13.31 -0.39
N HIS A 98 33.31 -12.42 -1.37
CA HIS A 98 34.31 -11.37 -1.55
C HIS A 98 33.80 -10.15 -0.82
N THR A 99 34.09 -10.09 0.48
CA THR A 99 33.81 -8.93 1.31
C THR A 99 34.87 -7.89 1.01
N VAL A 100 34.48 -6.83 0.29
CA VAL A 100 35.34 -5.67 0.06
C VAL A 100 34.82 -4.58 0.99
N ALA A 101 35.67 -4.10 1.91
CA ALA A 101 35.34 -3.03 2.86
C ALA A 101 34.04 -3.25 3.67
N GLY A 102 33.72 -4.50 4.03
CA GLY A 102 32.49 -4.83 4.79
C GLY A 102 31.22 -4.93 3.95
N HIS A 103 31.29 -4.81 2.62
CA HIS A 103 30.15 -4.95 1.73
C HIS A 103 30.06 -6.34 1.10
N PRO A 104 28.96 -7.09 1.31
CA PRO A 104 28.78 -8.42 0.76
C PRO A 104 28.39 -8.34 -0.71
N PHE A 105 29.16 -9.02 -1.57
CA PHE A 105 28.85 -9.20 -2.98
C PHE A 105 27.96 -10.44 -3.16
N VAL A 106 26.68 -10.22 -3.41
CA VAL A 106 25.65 -11.26 -3.46
C VAL A 106 24.99 -11.31 -4.84
N ARG A 107 24.49 -12.47 -5.23
CA ARG A 107 23.63 -12.63 -6.41
C ARG A 107 22.19 -12.34 -6.01
N PHE A 108 21.52 -11.46 -6.75
CA PHE A 108 20.08 -11.24 -6.63
C PHE A 108 19.33 -12.22 -7.52
N ASP A 109 18.24 -12.80 -7.00
CA ASP A 109 17.30 -13.61 -7.78
C ASP A 109 16.25 -12.77 -8.53
N VAL A 110 16.49 -11.46 -8.62
CA VAL A 110 15.67 -10.51 -9.36
C VAL A 110 16.11 -10.44 -10.83
N ARG A 111 15.25 -9.91 -11.70
CA ARG A 111 15.59 -9.54 -13.08
C ARG A 111 16.92 -8.78 -13.11
N LYS A 112 17.82 -9.17 -14.01
CA LYS A 112 19.11 -8.52 -14.24
C LYS A 112 18.92 -7.02 -14.47
N GLN A 113 19.70 -6.22 -13.74
CA GLN A 113 19.71 -4.77 -13.88
C GLN A 113 21.04 -4.31 -14.47
N PRO A 114 21.10 -3.14 -15.12
CA PRO A 114 22.36 -2.54 -15.55
C PRO A 114 23.27 -2.25 -14.35
N CYS A 115 24.57 -2.48 -14.52
CA CYS A 115 25.56 -2.10 -13.52
C CYS A 115 25.64 -0.57 -13.40
N LYS A 116 25.45 -0.05 -12.18
CA LYS A 116 25.41 1.39 -11.90
C LYS A 116 26.70 2.11 -12.32
N LEU A 117 27.87 1.55 -11.98
CA LEU A 117 29.16 2.14 -12.32
C LEU A 117 29.41 2.14 -13.83
N CYS A 118 29.12 1.02 -14.51
CA CYS A 118 29.24 0.94 -15.97
C CYS A 118 28.30 1.92 -16.68
N GLN A 119 27.11 2.16 -16.11
CA GLN A 119 26.17 3.13 -16.65
C GLN A 119 26.67 4.57 -16.47
N GLN A 120 27.27 4.90 -15.31
CA GLN A 120 27.86 6.21 -15.04
C GLN A 120 29.07 6.49 -15.94
N GLU A 121 29.92 5.48 -16.16
CA GLU A 121 31.12 5.61 -17.01
C GLU A 121 30.83 5.40 -18.51
N GLY A 122 29.57 5.20 -18.89
CA GLY A 122 29.18 4.99 -20.29
C GLY A 122 29.68 3.68 -20.93
N ARG A 123 30.16 2.71 -20.11
CA ARG A 123 30.63 1.41 -20.58
C ARG A 123 29.47 0.55 -21.07
N ARG A 124 29.54 0.13 -22.35
CA ARG A 124 28.55 -0.73 -22.99
C ARG A 124 29.19 -2.03 -23.49
N ARG A 125 28.37 -3.06 -23.70
CA ARG A 125 28.79 -4.28 -24.39
C ARG A 125 29.12 -3.96 -25.85
N PRO A 126 29.91 -4.81 -26.55
CA PRO A 126 30.16 -4.66 -27.99
C PRO A 126 28.89 -4.59 -28.85
N SER A 127 27.79 -5.16 -28.35
CA SER A 127 26.45 -5.10 -28.95
C SER A 127 25.70 -3.78 -28.73
N GLY A 128 26.32 -2.77 -28.10
CA GLY A 128 25.71 -1.48 -27.79
C GLY A 128 24.74 -1.49 -26.60
N ARG A 129 24.50 -2.64 -25.97
CA ARG A 129 23.60 -2.79 -24.81
C ARG A 129 24.32 -2.47 -23.48
N ALA A 130 23.54 -2.06 -22.48
CA ALA A 130 24.05 -1.85 -21.13
C ALA A 130 24.61 -3.15 -20.53
N ILE A 131 25.62 -3.03 -19.68
CA ILE A 131 26.22 -4.18 -19.00
C ILE A 131 25.31 -4.59 -17.84
N GLU A 132 24.45 -5.56 -18.09
CA GLU A 132 23.57 -6.12 -17.06
C GLU A 132 24.31 -7.08 -16.10
N SER A 133 23.99 -7.00 -14.81
CA SER A 133 24.52 -7.85 -13.74
C SER A 133 23.41 -8.36 -12.81
N SER A 134 23.40 -9.67 -12.55
CA SER A 134 22.60 -10.28 -11.49
C SER A 134 23.27 -10.21 -10.11
N PHE A 135 24.46 -9.62 -10.02
CA PHE A 135 25.23 -9.51 -8.78
C PHE A 135 25.28 -8.07 -8.30
N GLY A 136 25.53 -7.87 -7.02
CA GLY A 136 25.65 -6.55 -6.43
C GLY A 136 25.86 -6.54 -4.92
N CYS A 137 25.81 -5.36 -4.32
CA CYS A 137 25.99 -5.18 -2.88
C CYS A 137 24.64 -5.32 -2.18
N SER A 138 24.51 -6.29 -1.26
CA SER A 138 23.26 -6.50 -0.51
C SER A 138 22.95 -5.36 0.46
N MET A 139 23.97 -4.66 0.98
CA MET A 139 23.80 -3.59 1.96
C MET A 139 23.16 -2.34 1.35
N TYR A 140 23.53 -2.00 0.11
CA TYR A 140 22.99 -0.82 -0.60
C TYR A 140 21.99 -1.16 -1.69
N ASN A 141 21.71 -2.45 -1.91
CA ASN A 141 20.82 -2.93 -2.97
C ASN A 141 21.20 -2.37 -4.36
N VAL A 142 22.49 -2.38 -4.69
CA VAL A 142 23.02 -1.86 -5.96
C VAL A 142 23.58 -3.00 -6.80
N HIS A 143 23.17 -3.07 -8.07
CA HIS A 143 23.70 -4.03 -9.04
C HIS A 143 25.07 -3.58 -9.58
N LEU A 144 26.08 -4.44 -9.43
CA LEU A 144 27.47 -4.18 -9.78
C LEU A 144 28.08 -5.41 -10.47
N CYS A 145 28.89 -5.18 -11.49
CA CYS A 145 29.76 -6.23 -12.05
C CYS A 145 30.86 -6.60 -11.04
N LYS A 146 31.44 -7.81 -11.15
CA LYS A 146 32.49 -8.31 -10.26
C LYS A 146 33.65 -7.31 -10.06
N GLY A 147 34.12 -6.66 -11.14
CA GLY A 147 35.18 -5.65 -11.05
C GLY A 147 34.71 -4.28 -10.55
N CYS A 148 33.46 -3.90 -10.85
CA CYS A 148 32.89 -2.61 -10.40
C CYS A 148 32.53 -2.60 -8.92
N HIS A 149 32.34 -3.76 -8.30
CA HIS A 149 32.07 -3.87 -6.87
C HIS A 149 33.23 -3.36 -6.03
N VAL A 150 34.46 -3.72 -6.43
CA VAL A 150 35.68 -3.26 -5.75
C VAL A 150 35.79 -1.74 -5.87
N ASN A 151 35.70 -1.19 -7.08
CA ASN A 151 35.84 0.25 -7.31
C ASN A 151 34.75 1.12 -6.66
N TYR A 152 33.55 0.57 -6.46
CA TYR A 152 32.45 1.31 -5.82
C TYR A 152 32.60 1.38 -4.29
N HIS A 153 33.38 0.46 -3.71
CA HIS A 153 33.58 0.32 -2.26
C HIS A 153 35.05 0.52 -1.82
N ALA A 154 35.95 0.87 -2.75
CA ALA A 154 37.31 1.31 -2.50
C ALA A 154 37.32 2.77 -2.06
#